data_AF-A0A9N9IWQ4-F1
#
_entry.id   AF-A0A9N9IWQ4-F1
#
_cell.length_a   1.000
_cell.length_b   1.000
_cell.length_c   1.000
_cell.angle_alpha   90.00
_cell.angle_beta   90.00
_cell.angle_gamma   90.00
#
_symmetry.space_group_name_H-M   'P 1'
#
loop_
_entity.id
_entity.type
_entity.pdbx_description
1 polymer ?
#
loop_
_entity_poly.entity_id
_entity_poly.type
_entity_poly.pdbx_seq_one_letter_code
_entity_poly.pdbx_strand_id
1 'polypeptide(L)'
;NRSTRDFSIFDIITSIDNGNLGYSIRKVGQAIHILSFNGVGGYARIRNAETTKDLYVLALHKEFLGTLHAMFDEPHWAQSDNRTVFLPHSPTIVTWGTQNVYYNNLDATIETEHGDQEHEITILSSKPPADHVRQQIHQTYPLPFVCKKQLTAGEKTSEVHLAPKLYNWRTRITYFPELSWRPIELKNGGALENYYVSGHVLYLGEFPCKYIAESVWLHVNMRHRCTIFVNGQFVGGHTTFSRQFFFPGTKTGPEIFTSLGAEKYDITRYLNLPGGQEKNSIIVFVDSWGLSRQSVVFCDATNPRGIISASIKGLEPETRVRWSICGVDVRKLDIPYTSTGIPDENKQTDWVDHNSGIGSHGVLPSDGIRWWKFKFRHPIDIKFKDVLKAPLRLEIYGSFTSYVFLNETLIGRYYGNGDCAQHDFYLMDGLLKFGEEENEVKMMVYSWEIVNPEDVKLEIKGWEIDDINKTGNLVKPKKGVSVDDDIDLELEAWIVRKEVIPIINTGDDVKNTEISGAS
;
A
#
# COMPACT_ATOMS: atom_id res chain seq x y z
N ASN A 1 12.79 -6.43 -34.94
CA ASN A 1 12.75 -5.10 -35.58
C ASN A 1 13.76 -4.16 -34.93
N ARG A 2 14.90 -3.96 -35.59
CA ARG A 2 15.95 -3.02 -35.18
C ARG A 2 15.44 -1.60 -35.41
N SER A 3 15.28 -0.82 -34.34
CA SER A 3 14.98 0.61 -34.40
C SER A 3 16.31 1.36 -34.60
N THR A 4 16.65 1.71 -35.84
CA THR A 4 17.64 2.76 -36.13
C THR A 4 17.03 4.11 -35.78
N ARG A 5 17.65 4.84 -34.85
CA ARG A 5 17.31 6.24 -34.56
C ARG A 5 18.30 7.12 -35.30
N ASP A 6 17.82 7.85 -36.29
CA ASP A 6 18.65 8.76 -37.10
C ASP A 6 18.65 10.16 -36.46
N PHE A 7 19.84 10.72 -36.25
CA PHE A 7 20.02 12.12 -35.84
C PHE A 7 20.62 12.90 -37.00
N SER A 8 20.09 14.11 -37.25
CA SER A 8 20.60 15.02 -38.29
C SER A 8 21.40 16.13 -37.62
N ILE A 9 22.70 16.20 -37.86
CA ILE A 9 23.57 17.31 -37.44
C ILE A 9 23.92 18.12 -38.68
N PHE A 10 23.64 19.42 -38.65
CA PHE A 10 23.99 20.36 -39.71
C PHE A 10 25.30 21.05 -39.36
N ASP A 11 26.42 20.37 -39.57
CA ASP A 11 27.77 20.99 -39.58
C ASP A 11 28.80 20.01 -40.17
N ILE A 12 29.95 20.55 -40.60
CA ILE A 12 31.05 19.80 -41.21
C ILE A 12 31.64 18.83 -40.16
N ILE A 13 31.15 17.60 -40.12
CA ILE A 13 31.75 16.51 -39.33
C ILE A 13 33.08 16.12 -39.99
N THR A 14 34.19 16.42 -39.33
CA THR A 14 35.53 16.15 -39.85
C THR A 14 36.13 14.84 -39.37
N SER A 15 35.82 14.37 -38.15
CA SER A 15 36.16 13.01 -37.72
C SER A 15 35.29 12.53 -36.55
N ILE A 16 35.12 11.20 -36.45
CA ILE A 16 34.60 10.51 -35.27
C ILE A 16 35.72 9.59 -34.81
N ASP A 17 36.41 10.01 -33.76
CA ASP A 17 37.55 9.29 -33.19
C ASP A 17 37.22 8.80 -31.77
N ASN A 18 37.74 7.62 -31.42
CA ASN A 18 37.85 7.13 -30.04
C ASN A 18 36.52 6.94 -29.28
N GLY A 19 35.60 6.13 -29.79
CA GLY A 19 34.42 5.66 -29.06
C GLY A 19 34.22 4.15 -29.22
N ASN A 20 33.61 3.50 -28.23
CA ASN A 20 33.23 2.08 -28.30
C ASN A 20 31.81 1.86 -28.85
N LEU A 21 31.07 2.94 -29.13
CA LEU A 21 29.78 2.89 -29.79
C LEU A 21 29.97 2.78 -31.31
N GLY A 22 29.51 1.68 -31.90
CA GLY A 22 29.53 1.49 -33.34
C GLY A 22 28.71 2.58 -34.04
N TYR A 23 29.23 3.11 -35.14
CA TYR A 23 28.54 4.14 -35.91
C TYR A 23 28.65 3.88 -37.42
N SER A 24 27.72 4.47 -38.16
CA SER A 24 27.72 4.50 -39.62
C SER A 24 27.35 5.90 -40.09
N ILE A 25 28.01 6.38 -41.13
CA ILE A 25 27.78 7.71 -41.70
C ILE A 25 27.15 7.55 -43.07
N ARG A 26 25.97 8.14 -43.28
CA ARG A 26 25.33 8.25 -44.58
C ARG A 26 25.38 9.70 -45.04
N LYS A 27 26.01 9.96 -46.19
CA LYS A 27 26.03 11.30 -46.81
C LYS A 27 24.73 11.53 -47.59
N VAL A 28 24.11 12.69 -47.40
CA VAL A 28 22.95 13.15 -48.17
C VAL A 28 23.32 14.48 -48.84
N GLY A 29 23.58 14.44 -50.14
CA GLY A 29 24.12 15.58 -50.87
C GLY A 29 25.58 15.89 -50.53
N GLN A 30 26.01 17.15 -50.72
CA GLN A 30 27.39 17.60 -50.47
C GLN A 30 27.64 18.14 -49.06
N ALA A 31 26.59 18.46 -48.29
CA ALA A 31 26.71 19.18 -47.02
C ALA A 31 26.12 18.46 -45.79
N ILE A 32 25.35 17.39 -45.96
CA ILE A 32 24.67 16.72 -44.84
C ILE A 32 25.25 15.34 -44.59
N HIS A 33 25.68 15.11 -43.36
CA HIS A 33 26.16 13.82 -42.86
C HIS A 33 25.15 13.31 -41.81
N ILE A 34 24.46 12.21 -42.13
CA ILE A 34 23.59 11.51 -41.19
C ILE A 34 24.42 10.49 -40.42
N LEU A 35 24.37 10.56 -39.10
CA LEU A 35 25.06 9.66 -38.20
C LEU A 35 24.05 8.68 -37.58
N SER A 36 24.26 7.39 -37.82
CA SER A 36 23.44 6.33 -37.23
C SER A 36 24.30 5.46 -36.32
N PHE A 37 23.90 5.34 -35.06
CA PHE A 37 24.58 4.54 -34.05
C PHE A 37 24.04 3.11 -33.98
N ASN A 38 24.94 2.14 -33.93
CA ASN A 38 24.65 0.72 -33.86
C ASN A 38 25.31 0.15 -32.59
N GLY A 39 24.53 -0.19 -31.57
CA GLY A 39 25.02 -0.74 -30.31
C GLY A 39 23.95 -0.81 -29.23
N VAL A 40 24.22 -1.55 -28.15
CA VAL A 40 23.32 -1.68 -26.98
C VAL A 40 23.74 -0.75 -25.83
N GLY A 41 24.99 -0.27 -25.85
CA GLY A 41 25.54 0.75 -24.94
C GLY A 41 26.96 1.16 -25.36
N GLY A 42 27.44 2.33 -24.90
CA GLY A 42 28.76 2.87 -25.21
C GLY A 42 28.77 4.39 -25.45
N TYR A 43 29.90 4.95 -25.86
CA TYR A 43 30.00 6.37 -26.22
C TYR A 43 30.62 6.59 -27.60
N ALA A 44 30.28 7.71 -28.21
CA ALA A 44 30.94 8.27 -29.39
C ALA A 44 31.36 9.71 -29.13
N ARG A 45 32.52 10.10 -29.65
CA ARG A 45 33.04 11.46 -29.61
C ARG A 45 33.06 12.03 -31.04
N ILE A 46 32.36 13.14 -31.24
CA ILE A 46 32.25 13.85 -32.51
C ILE A 46 33.08 15.13 -32.40
N ARG A 47 34.06 15.29 -33.30
CA ARG A 47 34.92 16.47 -33.36
C ARG A 47 34.54 17.37 -34.51
N ASN A 48 34.48 18.67 -34.25
CA ASN A 48 34.41 19.69 -35.30
C ASN A 48 35.83 20.23 -35.54
N ALA A 49 36.33 20.22 -36.79
CA ALA A 49 37.69 20.68 -37.11
C ALA A 49 37.91 22.16 -36.84
N GLU A 50 36.86 22.96 -36.80
CA GLU A 50 36.93 24.41 -36.62
C GLU A 50 36.84 24.82 -35.14
N THR A 51 36.52 23.89 -34.23
CA THR A 51 36.37 24.19 -32.81
C THR A 51 37.18 23.22 -31.95
N THR A 52 37.66 23.68 -30.80
CA THR A 52 38.26 22.80 -29.79
C THR A 52 37.22 22.02 -28.98
N LYS A 53 35.93 22.14 -29.31
CA LYS A 53 34.82 21.55 -28.56
C LYS A 53 34.47 20.18 -29.13
N ASP A 54 34.34 19.20 -28.24
CA ASP A 54 33.90 17.86 -28.55
C ASP A 54 32.43 17.68 -28.19
N LEU A 55 31.68 16.99 -29.04
CA LEU A 55 30.34 16.48 -28.71
C LEU A 55 30.45 15.01 -28.33
N TYR A 56 30.01 14.67 -27.12
CA TYR A 56 29.95 13.29 -26.65
C TYR A 56 28.52 12.77 -26.71
N VAL A 57 28.32 11.62 -27.32
CA VAL A 57 27.04 10.90 -27.36
C VAL A 57 27.18 9.64 -26.52
N LEU A 58 26.43 9.54 -25.44
CA LEU A 58 26.38 8.36 -24.58
C LEU A 58 25.10 7.57 -24.87
N ALA A 59 25.25 6.30 -25.22
CA ALA A 59 24.17 5.34 -25.34
C ALA A 59 24.13 4.47 -24.09
N LEU A 60 23.07 4.62 -23.29
CA LEU A 60 22.85 3.83 -22.09
C LEU A 60 22.21 2.48 -22.43
N HIS A 61 22.59 1.44 -21.69
CA HIS A 61 21.86 0.17 -21.71
C HIS A 61 20.43 0.39 -21.19
N LYS A 62 19.47 -0.37 -21.74
CA LYS A 62 18.05 -0.26 -21.40
C LYS A 62 17.77 -0.41 -19.89
N GLU A 63 18.58 -1.22 -19.20
CA GLU A 63 18.48 -1.45 -17.75
C GLU A 63 18.79 -0.21 -16.90
N PHE A 64 19.57 0.74 -17.42
CA PHE A 64 19.91 1.98 -16.70
C PHE A 64 18.91 3.12 -16.94
N LEU A 65 17.97 2.97 -17.88
CA LEU A 65 16.98 4.02 -18.16
C LEU A 65 16.00 4.21 -16.99
N GLY A 66 15.71 3.14 -16.24
CA GLY A 66 14.80 3.20 -15.08
C GLY A 66 15.42 3.85 -13.84
N THR A 67 16.74 4.03 -13.82
CA THR A 67 17.51 4.64 -12.73
C THR A 67 18.18 5.94 -13.16
N LEU A 68 17.80 6.50 -14.31
CA LEU A 68 18.42 7.72 -14.83
C LEU A 68 17.82 8.95 -14.13
N HIS A 69 18.64 9.62 -13.32
CA HIS A 69 18.30 10.89 -12.68
C HIS A 69 19.11 12.02 -13.30
N ALA A 70 18.48 13.16 -13.52
CA ALA A 70 19.14 14.37 -13.96
C ALA A 70 18.70 15.52 -13.05
N MET A 71 19.67 16.20 -12.47
CA MET A 71 19.44 17.39 -11.65
C MET A 71 19.72 18.63 -12.48
N PHE A 72 18.81 19.59 -12.42
CA PHE A 72 18.92 20.86 -13.10
C PHE A 72 19.01 21.98 -12.06
N ASP A 73 19.82 23.00 -12.35
CA ASP A 73 19.74 24.25 -11.58
C ASP A 73 18.44 24.95 -11.96
N GLU A 74 17.40 24.84 -11.14
CA GLU A 74 16.13 25.52 -11.39
C GLU A 74 16.24 27.04 -11.14
N PRO A 75 16.11 27.90 -12.16
CA PRO A 75 16.23 29.34 -12.00
C PRO A 75 15.01 29.97 -11.31
N HIS A 76 13.89 29.24 -11.15
CA HIS A 76 12.64 29.79 -10.63
C HIS A 76 12.71 30.15 -9.13
N TRP A 77 13.55 29.46 -8.36
CA TRP A 77 13.81 29.76 -6.93
C TRP A 77 15.00 30.69 -6.70
N ALA A 78 15.87 30.88 -7.71
CA ALA A 78 17.01 31.80 -7.67
C ALA A 78 16.61 33.22 -8.11
N GLN A 79 15.57 33.79 -7.49
CA GLN A 79 15.24 35.20 -7.68
C GLN A 79 16.09 36.07 -6.75
N SER A 80 17.30 36.41 -7.19
CA SER A 80 17.92 37.70 -6.90
C SER A 80 19.12 37.88 -7.81
N ASP A 81 19.13 39.02 -8.50
CA ASP A 81 20.23 39.58 -9.29
C ASP A 81 20.21 39.29 -10.81
N ASN A 82 19.50 40.20 -11.49
CA ASN A 82 19.76 40.73 -12.84
C ASN A 82 20.51 39.79 -13.80
N ARG A 83 19.78 39.00 -14.60
CA ARG A 83 20.36 38.23 -15.70
C ARG A 83 19.90 38.72 -17.07
N THR A 84 20.82 39.40 -17.75
CA THR A 84 21.05 39.28 -19.20
C THR A 84 21.96 38.09 -19.54
N VAL A 85 21.93 37.02 -18.76
CA VAL A 85 22.78 35.83 -18.96
C VAL A 85 21.92 34.66 -19.41
N PHE A 86 22.23 34.13 -20.59
CA PHE A 86 21.70 32.89 -21.14
C PHE A 86 21.65 31.81 -20.04
N LEU A 87 20.45 31.37 -19.67
CA LEU A 87 20.26 30.32 -18.67
C LEU A 87 20.66 28.96 -19.29
N PRO A 88 21.57 28.19 -18.69
CA PRO A 88 21.89 26.85 -19.19
C PRO A 88 20.75 25.89 -18.85
N HIS A 89 20.02 25.41 -19.86
CA HIS A 89 19.03 24.33 -19.73
C HIS A 89 19.66 22.93 -19.59
N SER A 90 20.93 22.85 -19.21
CA SER A 90 21.68 21.61 -19.12
C SER A 90 21.67 21.09 -17.67
N PRO A 91 21.56 19.78 -17.45
CA PRO A 91 21.67 19.23 -16.10
C PRO A 91 23.09 19.46 -15.57
N THR A 92 23.18 19.81 -14.28
CA THR A 92 24.47 19.97 -13.58
C THR A 92 25.09 18.63 -13.24
N ILE A 93 24.23 17.64 -12.93
CA ILE A 93 24.64 16.27 -12.65
C ILE A 93 23.60 15.30 -13.19
N VAL A 94 24.09 14.17 -13.69
CA VAL A 94 23.26 13.05 -14.18
C VAL A 94 23.78 11.77 -13.53
N THR A 95 22.90 10.93 -13.00
CA THR A 95 23.28 9.68 -12.35
C THR A 95 22.45 8.51 -12.85
N TRP A 96 23.00 7.30 -12.78
CA TRP A 96 22.26 6.06 -12.98
C TRP A 96 22.86 4.89 -12.21
N GLY A 97 22.09 3.82 -12.04
CA GLY A 97 22.49 2.62 -11.28
C GLY A 97 21.80 2.49 -9.92
N THR A 98 21.22 3.56 -9.40
CA THR A 98 20.37 3.58 -8.19
C THR A 98 19.09 4.37 -8.43
N GLN A 99 18.00 4.01 -7.75
CA GLN A 99 16.67 4.61 -7.94
C GLN A 99 16.40 5.86 -7.11
N ASN A 100 16.98 5.93 -5.91
CA ASN A 100 16.79 7.07 -5.01
C ASN A 100 18.08 7.86 -4.97
N VAL A 101 18.13 8.94 -5.74
CA VAL A 101 19.26 9.87 -5.77
C VAL A 101 18.75 11.29 -5.56
N TYR A 102 19.33 11.96 -4.58
CA TYR A 102 19.12 13.36 -4.28
C TYR A 102 20.45 14.11 -4.36
N TYR A 103 20.48 15.27 -5.04
CA TYR A 103 21.66 16.13 -5.05
C TYR A 103 21.39 17.36 -4.19
N ASN A 104 22.19 17.50 -3.13
CA ASN A 104 22.19 18.66 -2.27
C ASN A 104 23.15 19.71 -2.84
N ASN A 105 22.58 20.75 -3.46
CA ASN A 105 23.34 21.87 -4.03
C ASN A 105 24.15 22.66 -3.00
N LEU A 106 23.68 22.76 -1.75
CA LEU A 106 24.32 23.58 -0.71
C LEU A 106 25.61 22.92 -0.24
N ASP A 107 25.54 21.62 0.07
CA ASP A 107 26.67 20.85 0.59
C ASP A 107 27.51 20.20 -0.51
N ALA A 108 27.09 20.33 -1.77
CA ALA A 108 27.65 19.65 -2.94
C ALA A 108 27.77 18.13 -2.70
N THR A 109 26.71 17.50 -2.21
CA THR A 109 26.68 16.05 -1.95
C THR A 109 25.60 15.36 -2.77
N ILE A 110 25.88 14.15 -3.25
CA ILE A 110 24.86 13.22 -3.74
C ILE A 110 24.51 12.29 -2.60
N GLU A 111 23.24 12.27 -2.21
CA GLU A 111 22.69 11.30 -1.29
C GLU A 111 21.98 10.22 -2.10
N THR A 112 22.28 8.96 -1.83
CA THR A 112 21.57 7.85 -2.47
C THR A 112 21.11 6.84 -1.43
N GLU A 113 19.87 6.38 -1.58
CA GLU A 113 19.35 5.23 -0.85
C GLU A 113 19.35 4.04 -1.79
N HIS A 114 19.79 2.88 -1.30
CA HIS A 114 19.91 1.71 -2.15
C HIS A 114 19.65 0.39 -1.42
N GLY A 115 19.06 -0.55 -2.15
CA GLY A 115 18.75 -1.91 -1.69
C GLY A 115 19.88 -2.91 -1.97
N ASP A 116 19.65 -4.19 -1.66
CA ASP A 116 20.63 -5.27 -1.85
C ASP A 116 20.98 -5.57 -3.31
N GLN A 117 20.14 -5.17 -4.26
CA GLN A 117 20.39 -5.38 -5.70
C GLN A 117 21.13 -4.20 -6.35
N GLU A 118 21.27 -3.09 -5.63
CA GLU A 118 21.91 -1.87 -6.10
C GLU A 118 23.31 -1.77 -5.51
N HIS A 119 24.31 -2.01 -6.35
CA HIS A 119 25.70 -2.11 -5.90
C HIS A 119 26.58 -0.94 -6.35
N GLU A 120 26.12 -0.14 -7.30
CA GLU A 120 26.92 0.88 -7.94
C GLU A 120 26.07 2.05 -8.41
N ILE A 121 26.67 3.24 -8.37
CA ILE A 121 26.12 4.44 -8.99
C ILE A 121 27.15 4.98 -9.98
N THR A 122 26.69 5.32 -11.17
CA THR A 122 27.45 6.06 -12.17
C THR A 122 27.02 7.51 -12.14
N ILE A 123 27.98 8.41 -12.16
CA ILE A 123 27.78 9.84 -12.06
C ILE A 123 28.45 10.49 -13.28
N LEU A 124 27.66 11.22 -14.05
CA LEU A 124 28.07 12.12 -15.12
C LEU A 124 28.00 13.55 -14.57
N SER A 125 29.15 14.17 -14.38
CA SER A 125 29.27 15.50 -13.80
C SER A 125 30.48 16.23 -14.38
N SER A 126 30.37 17.54 -14.58
CA SER A 126 31.54 18.38 -14.88
C SER A 126 32.47 18.55 -13.68
N LYS A 127 31.98 18.28 -12.46
CA LYS A 127 32.71 18.31 -11.20
C LYS A 127 32.86 16.87 -10.69
N PRO A 128 34.07 16.30 -10.66
CA PRO A 128 34.22 14.94 -10.16
C PRO A 128 33.88 14.87 -8.66
N PRO A 129 33.50 13.69 -8.15
CA PRO A 129 33.42 13.47 -6.71
C PRO A 129 34.76 13.74 -6.04
N ALA A 130 34.74 14.08 -4.76
CA ALA A 130 35.94 14.44 -4.00
C ALA A 130 37.01 13.33 -4.02
N ASP A 131 38.30 13.70 -3.98
CA ASP A 131 39.44 12.78 -4.16
C ASP A 131 39.47 11.60 -3.17
N HIS A 132 38.86 11.76 -1.99
CA HIS A 132 38.76 10.72 -0.98
C HIS A 132 37.66 9.68 -1.27
N VAL A 133 36.78 9.94 -2.24
CA VAL A 133 35.79 8.99 -2.72
C VAL A 133 36.50 7.97 -3.61
N ARG A 134 36.52 6.69 -3.22
CA ARG A 134 37.05 5.61 -4.07
C ARG A 134 36.22 5.49 -5.35
N GLN A 135 36.77 6.00 -6.45
CA GLN A 135 36.17 5.95 -7.77
C GLN A 135 36.84 4.88 -8.63
N GLN A 136 36.06 4.29 -9.53
CA GLN A 136 36.55 3.40 -10.57
C GLN A 136 36.32 4.05 -11.93
N ILE A 137 37.27 3.86 -12.85
CA ILE A 137 37.08 4.24 -14.25
C ILE A 137 35.93 3.39 -14.80
N HIS A 138 34.93 4.04 -15.36
CA HIS A 138 33.80 3.31 -15.94
C HIS A 138 34.25 2.56 -17.20
N GLN A 139 34.22 1.22 -17.17
CA GLN A 139 34.73 0.39 -18.27
C GLN A 139 34.03 0.68 -19.61
N THR A 140 32.70 0.85 -19.59
CA THR A 140 31.89 1.19 -20.79
C THR A 140 32.02 2.65 -21.23
N TYR A 141 32.32 3.58 -20.32
CA TYR A 141 32.37 5.02 -20.57
C TYR A 141 33.65 5.61 -19.94
N PRO A 142 34.85 5.27 -20.45
CA PRO A 142 36.13 5.74 -19.90
C PRO A 142 36.37 7.22 -20.22
N LEU A 143 35.47 8.08 -19.73
CA LEU A 143 35.44 9.52 -19.95
C LEU A 143 35.77 10.23 -18.64
N PRO A 144 36.55 11.34 -18.66
CA PRO A 144 37.02 12.00 -17.46
C PRO A 144 35.91 12.63 -16.61
N PHE A 145 34.73 12.84 -17.19
CA PHE A 145 33.54 13.39 -16.54
C PHE A 145 32.48 12.32 -16.21
N VAL A 146 32.81 11.03 -16.39
CA VAL A 146 31.96 9.89 -15.99
C VAL A 146 32.72 9.05 -14.98
N CYS A 147 32.25 9.03 -13.74
CA CYS A 147 32.82 8.21 -12.69
C CYS A 147 31.84 7.14 -12.22
N LYS A 148 32.37 5.95 -11.93
CA LYS A 148 31.61 4.87 -11.31
C LYS A 148 32.05 4.72 -9.86
N LYS A 149 31.09 4.70 -8.94
CA LYS A 149 31.34 4.45 -7.52
C LYS A 149 30.66 3.14 -7.14
N GLN A 150 31.45 2.23 -6.59
CA GLN A 150 30.91 1.06 -5.91
C GLN A 150 30.31 1.53 -4.58
N LEU A 151 29.04 1.22 -4.36
CA LEU A 151 28.38 1.50 -3.09
C LEU A 151 28.97 0.58 -2.04
N THR A 152 29.33 1.13 -0.88
CA THR A 152 29.98 0.35 0.17
C THR A 152 28.98 -0.63 0.79
N ALA A 153 29.13 -1.92 0.47
CA ALA A 153 28.54 -3.00 1.25
C ALA A 153 29.30 -3.10 2.58
N GLY A 154 28.96 -2.24 3.55
CA GLY A 154 29.48 -2.39 4.90
C GLY A 154 29.81 -1.08 5.61
N GLU A 155 28.82 -0.57 6.33
CA GLU A 155 28.90 -0.67 7.78
C GLU A 155 27.62 -1.37 8.26
N LYS A 156 27.73 -2.40 9.11
CA LYS A 156 26.60 -3.13 9.73
C LYS A 156 25.62 -2.24 10.51
N THR A 157 25.90 -0.93 10.60
CA THR A 157 25.17 0.09 11.36
C THR A 157 24.10 0.82 10.53
N SER A 158 24.08 0.66 9.20
CA SER A 158 23.17 1.39 8.30
C SER A 158 22.07 0.51 7.69
N GLU A 159 22.01 -0.77 8.04
CA GLU A 159 21.01 -1.70 7.54
C GLU A 159 19.74 -1.59 8.39
N VAL A 160 18.67 -1.05 7.80
CA VAL A 160 17.36 -1.01 8.44
C VAL A 160 16.52 -2.16 7.91
N HIS A 161 16.28 -3.18 8.73
CA HIS A 161 15.34 -4.25 8.41
C HIS A 161 13.90 -3.75 8.59
N LEU A 162 13.13 -3.71 7.51
CA LEU A 162 11.77 -3.16 7.52
C LEU A 162 10.70 -4.18 7.94
N ALA A 163 11.07 -5.21 8.69
CA ALA A 163 10.14 -6.20 9.26
C ALA A 163 10.18 -6.13 10.79
N PRO A 164 9.49 -5.16 11.43
CA PRO A 164 9.55 -5.01 12.87
C PRO A 164 8.89 -6.20 13.57
N LYS A 165 9.47 -6.60 14.71
CA LYS A 165 8.89 -7.66 15.54
C LYS A 165 7.56 -7.20 16.15
N LEU A 166 6.57 -8.08 16.07
CA LEU A 166 5.26 -7.89 16.70
C LEU A 166 5.25 -8.52 18.10
N TYR A 167 4.73 -7.80 19.10
CA TYR A 167 4.75 -8.24 20.49
C TYR A 167 3.56 -7.69 21.30
N ASN A 168 3.43 -8.11 22.56
CA ASN A 168 2.32 -7.74 23.47
C ASN A 168 0.94 -8.05 22.88
N TRP A 169 0.77 -9.29 22.42
CA TRP A 169 -0.49 -9.75 21.85
C TRP A 169 -1.58 -9.85 22.91
N ARG A 170 -2.75 -9.33 22.60
CA ARG A 170 -3.93 -9.37 23.46
C ARG A 170 -5.17 -9.69 22.65
N THR A 171 -6.13 -10.39 23.27
CA THR A 171 -7.44 -10.64 22.66
C THR A 171 -8.60 -10.34 23.58
N ARG A 172 -9.77 -10.12 22.98
CA ARG A 172 -11.04 -9.94 23.67
C ARG A 172 -12.17 -10.40 22.76
N ILE A 173 -13.27 -10.90 23.32
CA ILE A 173 -14.46 -11.27 22.54
C ILE A 173 -15.59 -10.30 22.86
N THR A 174 -16.35 -9.92 21.83
CA THR A 174 -17.54 -9.09 21.97
C THR A 174 -18.65 -9.92 22.62
N TYR A 175 -19.13 -9.49 23.78
CA TYR A 175 -20.23 -10.17 24.46
C TYR A 175 -21.57 -9.52 24.10
N PHE A 176 -22.28 -10.09 23.13
CA PHE A 176 -23.51 -9.52 22.59
C PHE A 176 -24.61 -9.19 23.61
N PRO A 177 -24.85 -9.97 24.68
CA PRO A 177 -25.88 -9.66 25.68
C PRO A 177 -25.64 -8.35 26.44
N GLU A 178 -24.39 -7.89 26.57
CA GLU A 178 -24.04 -6.64 27.26
C GLU A 178 -24.20 -5.39 26.39
N LEU A 179 -24.51 -5.55 25.10
CA LEU A 179 -24.67 -4.41 24.20
C LEU A 179 -25.98 -3.63 24.48
N SER A 180 -25.97 -2.34 24.17
CA SER A 180 -27.12 -1.44 24.41
C SER A 180 -28.21 -1.58 23.34
N TRP A 181 -28.95 -2.69 23.37
CA TRP A 181 -30.03 -2.99 22.43
C TRP A 181 -31.22 -2.03 22.55
N ARG A 182 -31.73 -1.56 21.40
CA ARG A 182 -32.93 -0.73 21.31
C ARG A 182 -34.03 -1.42 20.49
N PRO A 183 -35.27 -1.52 20.97
CA PRO A 183 -36.36 -2.11 20.20
C PRO A 183 -36.61 -1.38 18.88
N ILE A 184 -36.88 -2.11 17.80
CA ILE A 184 -37.23 -1.55 16.48
C ILE A 184 -38.31 -2.35 15.75
N GLU A 185 -38.98 -1.67 14.82
CA GLU A 185 -39.78 -2.30 13.78
C GLU A 185 -39.03 -2.25 12.44
N LEU A 186 -38.58 -3.40 11.92
CA LEU A 186 -37.79 -3.47 10.68
C LEU A 186 -38.43 -2.78 9.46
N LYS A 187 -39.76 -2.64 9.43
CA LYS A 187 -40.47 -1.98 8.32
C LYS A 187 -40.31 -0.46 8.32
N ASN A 188 -40.21 0.13 9.51
CA ASN A 188 -40.29 1.58 9.74
C ASN A 188 -38.99 2.15 10.35
N GLY A 189 -38.00 1.30 10.61
CA GLY A 189 -36.72 1.68 11.16
C GLY A 189 -35.62 0.72 10.73
N GLY A 190 -34.47 1.29 10.41
CA GLY A 190 -33.26 0.57 10.04
C GLY A 190 -32.01 1.31 10.51
N ALA A 191 -30.89 0.96 9.91
CA ALA A 191 -29.60 1.54 10.27
C ALA A 191 -29.57 3.07 10.05
N LEU A 192 -30.19 3.55 8.97
CA LEU A 192 -30.16 4.96 8.58
C LEU A 192 -30.95 5.85 9.56
N GLU A 193 -32.17 5.44 9.91
CA GLU A 193 -33.07 6.15 10.84
C GLU A 193 -32.50 6.21 12.26
N ASN A 194 -31.61 5.27 12.59
CA ASN A 194 -30.89 5.21 13.86
C ASN A 194 -29.48 5.82 13.81
N TYR A 195 -29.07 6.40 12.68
CA TYR A 195 -27.75 7.02 12.48
C TYR A 195 -26.57 6.04 12.62
N TYR A 196 -26.81 4.75 12.37
CA TYR A 196 -25.81 3.68 12.40
C TYR A 196 -25.31 3.41 10.97
N VAL A 197 -24.56 4.35 10.39
CA VAL A 197 -24.22 4.32 8.96
C VAL A 197 -22.77 3.94 8.64
N SER A 198 -21.90 3.81 9.66
CA SER A 198 -20.50 3.40 9.49
C SER A 198 -20.26 1.99 10.02
N GLY A 199 -19.65 1.14 9.18
CA GLY A 199 -19.26 -0.21 9.55
C GLY A 199 -20.48 -1.11 9.85
N HIS A 200 -20.45 -1.75 11.00
CA HIS A 200 -21.39 -2.77 11.42
C HIS A 200 -22.62 -2.19 12.12
N VAL A 201 -23.75 -2.85 11.91
CA VAL A 201 -24.98 -2.65 12.66
C VAL A 201 -25.51 -4.01 13.07
N LEU A 202 -25.85 -4.17 14.34
CA LEU A 202 -26.30 -5.44 14.91
C LEU A 202 -27.81 -5.44 15.11
N TYR A 203 -28.43 -6.59 14.85
CA TYR A 203 -29.84 -6.84 15.03
C TYR A 203 -30.01 -8.08 15.90
N LEU A 204 -30.89 -8.01 16.90
CA LEU A 204 -31.27 -9.10 17.79
C LEU A 204 -32.74 -9.42 17.59
N GLY A 205 -33.05 -10.61 17.08
CA GLY A 205 -34.39 -11.15 16.95
C GLY A 205 -34.67 -12.18 18.05
N GLU A 206 -35.68 -11.96 18.86
CA GLU A 206 -36.09 -12.89 19.92
C GLU A 206 -37.50 -13.43 19.68
N PHE A 207 -37.68 -14.75 19.88
CA PHE A 207 -38.99 -15.40 19.76
C PHE A 207 -39.05 -16.67 20.64
N PRO A 208 -40.25 -17.07 21.11
CA PRO A 208 -40.43 -18.27 21.93
C PRO A 208 -40.24 -19.57 21.12
N CYS A 209 -40.04 -20.71 21.81
CA CYS A 209 -40.00 -22.06 21.22
C CYS A 209 -41.37 -22.59 20.76
N LYS A 210 -42.08 -21.80 19.95
CA LYS A 210 -43.42 -22.07 19.42
C LYS A 210 -43.39 -22.19 17.90
N TYR A 211 -43.06 -23.39 17.41
CA TYR A 211 -42.90 -23.67 15.99
C TYR A 211 -43.51 -25.02 15.63
N ILE A 212 -44.19 -25.05 14.47
CA ILE A 212 -45.03 -26.18 14.01
C ILE A 212 -44.26 -27.09 13.06
N ALA A 213 -43.32 -26.52 12.30
CA ALA A 213 -42.69 -27.19 11.18
C ALA A 213 -41.49 -28.04 11.64
N GLU A 214 -41.29 -29.17 10.96
CA GLU A 214 -40.06 -29.98 11.04
C GLU A 214 -38.80 -29.21 10.62
N SER A 215 -38.99 -28.10 9.88
CA SER A 215 -37.92 -27.18 9.51
C SER A 215 -38.32 -25.72 9.71
N VAL A 216 -37.44 -24.95 10.34
CA VAL A 216 -37.58 -23.52 10.58
C VAL A 216 -36.53 -22.79 9.74
N TRP A 217 -36.99 -21.81 8.96
CA TRP A 217 -36.15 -21.13 7.97
C TRP A 217 -36.12 -19.63 8.22
N LEU A 218 -34.91 -19.07 8.32
CA LEU A 218 -34.67 -17.64 8.36
C LEU A 218 -34.45 -17.11 6.94
N HIS A 219 -35.27 -16.17 6.52
CA HIS A 219 -35.08 -15.39 5.30
C HIS A 219 -34.58 -14.00 5.67
N VAL A 220 -33.42 -13.59 5.15
CA VAL A 220 -32.82 -12.28 5.41
C VAL A 220 -32.41 -11.63 4.09
N ASN A 221 -32.88 -10.41 3.86
CA ASN A 221 -32.32 -9.50 2.87
C ASN A 221 -31.71 -8.31 3.60
N MET A 222 -30.51 -7.91 3.19
CA MET A 222 -29.69 -6.94 3.88
C MET A 222 -28.70 -6.27 2.93
N ARG A 223 -28.11 -5.16 3.38
CA ARG A 223 -27.07 -4.43 2.64
C ARG A 223 -25.90 -4.06 3.57
N HIS A 224 -24.66 -4.47 3.35
CA HIS A 224 -24.08 -5.19 2.18
C HIS A 224 -23.65 -6.63 2.47
N ARG A 225 -23.09 -6.90 3.66
CA ARG A 225 -22.66 -8.23 4.06
C ARG A 225 -23.16 -8.59 5.46
N CYS A 226 -23.75 -9.78 5.68
CA CYS A 226 -24.19 -10.19 7.02
C CYS A 226 -23.52 -11.46 7.53
N THR A 227 -23.47 -11.57 8.85
CA THR A 227 -23.15 -12.80 9.59
C THR A 227 -24.27 -13.10 10.56
N ILE A 228 -24.69 -14.36 10.64
CA ILE A 228 -25.88 -14.80 11.37
C ILE A 228 -25.48 -15.82 12.43
N PHE A 229 -25.94 -15.56 13.65
CA PHE A 229 -25.86 -16.45 14.80
C PHE A 229 -27.26 -16.78 15.32
N VAL A 230 -27.45 -18.01 15.77
CA VAL A 230 -28.67 -18.45 16.44
C VAL A 230 -28.26 -19.13 17.74
N ASN A 231 -28.78 -18.63 18.87
CA ASN A 231 -28.45 -19.11 20.21
C ASN A 231 -26.94 -19.25 20.45
N GLY A 232 -26.18 -18.25 20.00
CA GLY A 232 -24.71 -18.20 20.13
C GLY A 232 -23.94 -19.07 19.13
N GLN A 233 -24.62 -19.82 18.26
CA GLN A 233 -23.96 -20.66 17.24
C GLN A 233 -23.99 -19.99 15.87
N PHE A 234 -22.88 -20.06 15.15
CA PHE A 234 -22.79 -19.57 13.78
C PHE A 234 -23.65 -20.41 12.83
N VAL A 235 -24.49 -19.75 12.02
CA VAL A 235 -25.38 -20.40 11.04
C VAL A 235 -24.89 -20.16 9.62
N GLY A 236 -24.45 -18.94 9.31
CA GLY A 236 -24.06 -18.57 7.96
C GLY A 236 -23.90 -17.07 7.77
N GLY A 237 -23.56 -16.69 6.55
CA GLY A 237 -23.46 -15.29 6.12
C GLY A 237 -23.54 -15.21 4.61
N HIS A 238 -23.75 -14.01 4.09
CA HIS A 238 -23.71 -13.74 2.65
C HIS A 238 -23.38 -12.27 2.39
N THR A 239 -22.99 -12.00 1.14
CA THR A 239 -22.75 -10.67 0.61
C THR A 239 -23.77 -10.37 -0.47
N THR A 240 -24.52 -9.28 -0.31
CA THR A 240 -25.49 -8.77 -1.27
C THR A 240 -24.87 -7.63 -2.07
N PHE A 241 -24.46 -7.93 -3.29
CA PHE A 241 -23.92 -6.96 -4.23
C PHE A 241 -24.43 -7.20 -5.64
N SER A 242 -24.87 -6.15 -6.31
CA SER A 242 -25.33 -6.23 -7.70
C SER A 242 -24.72 -5.13 -8.57
N ARG A 243 -24.32 -5.52 -9.78
CA ARG A 243 -23.97 -4.57 -10.86
C ARG A 243 -25.19 -4.11 -11.65
N GLN A 244 -26.34 -4.75 -11.46
CA GLN A 244 -27.56 -4.43 -12.18
C GLN A 244 -28.30 -3.28 -11.51
N PHE A 245 -28.90 -2.41 -12.32
CA PHE A 245 -29.68 -1.27 -11.85
C PHE A 245 -30.99 -1.75 -11.21
N PHE A 246 -31.46 -1.10 -10.15
CA PHE A 246 -32.68 -1.44 -9.40
C PHE A 246 -32.67 -2.72 -8.54
N PHE A 247 -31.64 -3.56 -8.65
CA PHE A 247 -31.54 -4.80 -7.89
C PHE A 247 -30.97 -4.61 -6.48
N PRO A 248 -31.23 -5.55 -5.56
CA PRO A 248 -30.64 -5.53 -4.23
C PRO A 248 -29.11 -5.42 -4.23
N GLY A 249 -28.58 -4.55 -3.37
CA GLY A 249 -27.13 -4.30 -3.31
C GLY A 249 -26.55 -3.58 -4.53
N THR A 250 -27.38 -2.87 -5.31
CA THR A 250 -26.90 -2.17 -6.52
C THR A 250 -25.85 -1.10 -6.20
N LYS A 251 -24.79 -1.06 -7.01
CA LYS A 251 -23.73 -0.03 -6.92
C LYS A 251 -24.25 1.37 -7.25
N THR A 252 -25.16 1.48 -8.21
CA THR A 252 -25.71 2.73 -8.73
C THR A 252 -27.18 2.56 -9.05
N GLY A 253 -27.99 3.56 -8.68
CA GLY A 253 -29.43 3.55 -8.85
C GLY A 253 -30.19 3.24 -7.56
N PRO A 254 -31.51 3.52 -7.56
CA PRO A 254 -32.36 3.26 -6.42
C PRO A 254 -32.64 1.77 -6.33
N GLU A 255 -32.64 1.21 -5.12
CA GLU A 255 -32.94 -0.20 -4.89
C GLU A 255 -34.46 -0.41 -4.80
N ILE A 256 -35.11 -0.67 -5.95
CA ILE A 256 -36.58 -0.77 -6.02
C ILE A 256 -37.06 -2.21 -5.77
N PHE A 257 -36.29 -3.22 -6.18
CA PHE A 257 -36.67 -4.63 -6.06
C PHE A 257 -36.15 -5.28 -4.76
N THR A 258 -36.39 -4.62 -3.62
CA THR A 258 -35.94 -5.05 -2.28
C THR A 258 -36.46 -6.42 -1.83
N SER A 259 -37.39 -7.04 -2.54
CA SER A 259 -37.89 -8.38 -2.25
C SER A 259 -37.09 -9.52 -2.91
N LEU A 260 -36.19 -9.23 -3.86
CA LEU A 260 -35.51 -10.24 -4.70
C LEU A 260 -34.12 -10.68 -4.20
N GLY A 261 -33.63 -10.12 -3.09
CA GLY A 261 -32.27 -10.35 -2.58
C GLY A 261 -32.20 -11.12 -1.26
N ALA A 262 -33.30 -11.77 -0.87
CA ALA A 262 -33.37 -12.49 0.40
C ALA A 262 -32.73 -13.87 0.28
N GLU A 263 -31.74 -14.15 1.12
CA GLU A 263 -31.16 -15.48 1.29
C GLU A 263 -31.91 -16.29 2.36
N LYS A 264 -31.86 -17.61 2.23
CA LYS A 264 -32.60 -18.55 3.07
C LYS A 264 -31.64 -19.45 3.86
N TYR A 265 -31.79 -19.48 5.17
CA TYR A 265 -30.98 -20.29 6.10
C TYR A 265 -31.85 -21.27 6.88
N ASP A 266 -31.45 -22.54 6.92
CA ASP A 266 -32.06 -23.52 7.82
C ASP A 266 -31.52 -23.31 9.23
N ILE A 267 -32.39 -22.88 10.15
CA ILE A 267 -32.00 -22.60 11.54
C ILE A 267 -32.43 -23.72 12.50
N THR A 268 -33.09 -24.77 12.01
CA THR A 268 -33.79 -25.77 12.83
C THR A 268 -32.91 -26.38 13.91
N ARG A 269 -31.70 -26.82 13.54
CA ARG A 269 -30.76 -27.51 14.44
C ARG A 269 -30.17 -26.61 15.54
N TYR A 270 -30.33 -25.30 15.41
CA TYR A 270 -29.76 -24.30 16.32
C TYR A 270 -30.79 -23.79 17.34
N LEU A 271 -32.06 -24.16 17.17
CA LEU A 271 -33.14 -23.73 18.05
C LEU A 271 -33.18 -24.56 19.33
N ASN A 272 -33.60 -23.90 20.41
CA ASN A 272 -34.00 -24.56 21.63
C ASN A 272 -35.23 -25.45 21.36
N LEU A 273 -35.34 -26.53 22.12
CA LEU A 273 -36.38 -27.55 21.92
C LEU A 273 -37.81 -26.95 21.94
N PRO A 274 -38.73 -27.50 21.11
CA PRO A 274 -40.11 -27.03 21.08
C PRO A 274 -40.77 -27.11 22.45
N GLY A 275 -41.53 -26.09 22.85
CA GLY A 275 -42.19 -26.04 24.16
C GLY A 275 -41.28 -25.71 25.35
N GLY A 276 -39.99 -25.46 25.12
CA GLY A 276 -39.06 -24.95 26.14
C GLY A 276 -39.46 -23.56 26.65
N GLN A 277 -39.04 -23.23 27.88
CA GLN A 277 -39.26 -21.92 28.49
C GLN A 277 -38.27 -20.85 27.98
N GLU A 278 -37.09 -21.28 27.54
CA GLU A 278 -36.06 -20.39 27.03
C GLU A 278 -36.44 -19.85 25.65
N LYS A 279 -36.22 -18.56 25.43
CA LYS A 279 -36.45 -17.94 24.12
C LYS A 279 -35.28 -18.26 23.19
N ASN A 280 -35.58 -18.34 21.90
CA ASN A 280 -34.57 -18.34 20.86
C ASN A 280 -34.11 -16.91 20.58
N SER A 281 -32.82 -16.77 20.29
CA SER A 281 -32.18 -15.53 19.90
C SER A 281 -31.50 -15.68 18.55
N ILE A 282 -31.67 -14.69 17.68
CA ILE A 282 -30.97 -14.56 16.41
C ILE A 282 -30.20 -13.25 16.45
N ILE A 283 -28.89 -13.33 16.24
CA ILE A 283 -28.05 -12.14 16.07
C ILE A 283 -27.65 -12.08 14.61
N VAL A 284 -27.97 -10.96 13.96
CA VAL A 284 -27.51 -10.64 12.61
C VAL A 284 -26.70 -9.36 12.72
N PHE A 285 -25.41 -9.42 12.44
CA PHE A 285 -24.65 -8.19 12.24
C PHE A 285 -24.37 -7.98 10.76
N VAL A 286 -24.61 -6.74 10.35
CA VAL A 286 -24.60 -6.28 8.97
C VAL A 286 -23.46 -5.29 8.82
N ASP A 287 -22.47 -5.63 7.98
CA ASP A 287 -21.41 -4.74 7.56
C ASP A 287 -21.87 -3.83 6.39
N SER A 288 -21.74 -2.53 6.59
CA SER A 288 -21.97 -1.48 5.60
C SER A 288 -20.65 -1.01 5.00
N TRP A 289 -20.53 -1.18 3.69
CA TRP A 289 -19.48 -0.56 2.87
C TRP A 289 -19.66 0.96 2.64
N GLY A 290 -20.55 1.60 3.39
CA GLY A 290 -20.78 3.05 3.34
C GLY A 290 -22.01 3.45 2.53
N LEU A 291 -22.16 4.76 2.37
CA LEU A 291 -23.28 5.38 1.67
C LEU A 291 -23.01 5.42 0.16
N SER A 292 -24.08 5.21 -0.63
CA SER A 292 -23.99 5.29 -2.08
C SER A 292 -23.83 6.75 -2.50
N ARG A 293 -23.19 6.98 -3.66
CA ARG A 293 -23.02 8.33 -4.18
C ARG A 293 -24.36 8.89 -4.64
N GLN A 294 -24.62 10.16 -4.35
CA GLN A 294 -25.72 10.87 -4.98
C GLN A 294 -25.42 11.01 -6.48
N SER A 295 -26.29 10.45 -7.33
CA SER A 295 -26.27 10.75 -8.76
C SER A 295 -27.23 11.91 -9.05
N VAL A 296 -27.03 12.61 -10.17
CA VAL A 296 -27.91 13.73 -10.58
C VAL A 296 -29.36 13.27 -10.80
N VAL A 297 -29.55 12.00 -11.19
CA VAL A 297 -30.86 11.44 -11.57
C VAL A 297 -31.54 10.72 -10.41
N PHE A 298 -30.78 10.12 -9.48
CA PHE A 298 -31.33 9.29 -8.42
C PHE A 298 -30.68 9.58 -7.05
N CYS A 299 -31.52 9.54 -6.01
CA CYS A 299 -31.11 9.70 -4.63
C CYS A 299 -30.56 8.40 -4.03
N ASP A 300 -29.48 7.88 -4.59
CA ASP A 300 -28.94 6.57 -4.16
C ASP A 300 -28.41 6.60 -2.72
N ALA A 301 -28.07 7.79 -2.19
CA ALA A 301 -27.60 7.98 -0.83
C ALA A 301 -28.63 7.55 0.22
N THR A 302 -29.92 7.55 -0.11
CA THR A 302 -31.02 7.11 0.77
C THR A 302 -31.38 5.63 0.58
N ASN A 303 -30.63 4.88 -0.22
CA ASN A 303 -30.82 3.43 -0.29
C ASN A 303 -30.72 2.83 1.13
N PRO A 304 -31.55 1.84 1.47
CA PRO A 304 -31.60 1.29 2.82
C PRO A 304 -30.25 0.71 3.25
N ARG A 305 -30.01 0.63 4.57
CA ARG A 305 -28.81 0.04 5.18
C ARG A 305 -29.21 -0.88 6.32
N GLY A 306 -28.41 -1.90 6.58
CA GLY A 306 -28.75 -2.91 7.57
C GLY A 306 -29.63 -4.01 6.99
N ILE A 307 -30.54 -4.54 7.81
CA ILE A 307 -31.57 -5.49 7.36
C ILE A 307 -32.65 -4.70 6.63
N ILE A 308 -32.95 -5.13 5.39
CA ILE A 308 -34.04 -4.59 4.57
C ILE A 308 -35.33 -5.36 4.85
N SER A 309 -35.22 -6.68 4.96
CA SER A 309 -36.33 -7.54 5.35
C SER A 309 -35.83 -8.79 6.05
N ALA A 310 -36.49 -9.20 7.12
CA ALA A 310 -36.25 -10.50 7.73
C ALA A 310 -37.59 -11.17 8.04
N SER A 311 -37.68 -12.49 7.81
CA SER A 311 -38.84 -13.29 8.20
C SER A 311 -38.43 -14.71 8.56
N ILE A 312 -39.15 -15.31 9.50
CA ILE A 312 -38.92 -16.70 9.91
C ILE A 312 -40.14 -17.52 9.52
N LYS A 313 -39.94 -18.53 8.69
CA LYS A 313 -40.98 -19.49 8.30
C LYS A 313 -40.88 -20.74 9.16
N GLY A 314 -42.03 -21.36 9.46
CA GLY A 314 -42.13 -22.56 10.31
C GLY A 314 -42.54 -22.29 11.76
N LEU A 315 -42.68 -21.01 12.15
CA LEU A 315 -43.24 -20.62 13.44
C LEU A 315 -44.76 -20.81 13.49
N GLU A 316 -45.32 -20.96 14.70
CA GLU A 316 -46.77 -20.91 14.90
C GLU A 316 -47.35 -19.55 14.44
N PRO A 317 -48.58 -19.49 13.89
CA PRO A 317 -49.16 -18.27 13.32
C PRO A 317 -49.18 -17.05 14.26
N GLU A 318 -49.26 -17.27 15.57
CA GLU A 318 -49.31 -16.20 16.58
C GLU A 318 -47.93 -15.81 17.13
N THR A 319 -46.87 -16.52 16.75
CA THR A 319 -45.52 -16.27 17.23
C THR A 319 -44.96 -15.00 16.59
N ARG A 320 -44.76 -13.97 17.42
CA ARG A 320 -44.13 -12.71 17.00
C ARG A 320 -42.65 -12.68 17.35
N VAL A 321 -41.83 -12.32 16.37
CA VAL A 321 -40.40 -12.04 16.56
C VAL A 321 -40.24 -10.58 16.97
N ARG A 322 -39.55 -10.33 18.09
CA ARG A 322 -39.22 -8.98 18.53
C ARG A 322 -37.81 -8.64 18.07
N TRP A 323 -37.66 -7.52 17.40
CA TRP A 323 -36.37 -7.06 16.90
C TRP A 323 -35.85 -5.91 17.74
N SER A 324 -34.55 -5.94 17.99
CA SER A 324 -33.78 -4.84 18.54
C SER A 324 -32.57 -4.56 17.67
N ILE A 325 -32.07 -3.33 17.72
CA ILE A 325 -30.91 -2.86 16.97
C ILE A 325 -29.84 -2.32 17.92
N CYS A 326 -28.59 -2.41 17.51
CA CYS A 326 -27.46 -1.81 18.21
C CYS A 326 -26.39 -1.38 17.19
N GLY A 327 -25.66 -0.30 17.49
CA GLY A 327 -24.63 0.24 16.62
C GLY A 327 -24.06 1.54 17.18
N VAL A 328 -23.09 2.12 16.47
CA VAL A 328 -22.47 3.39 16.83
C VAL A 328 -23.20 4.55 16.14
N ASP A 329 -23.75 5.48 16.92
CA ASP A 329 -24.38 6.71 16.42
C ASP A 329 -23.29 7.66 15.89
N VAL A 330 -23.20 7.77 14.56
CA VAL A 330 -22.11 8.51 13.92
C VAL A 330 -22.13 10.00 14.20
N ARG A 331 -23.25 10.56 14.69
CA ARG A 331 -23.34 11.99 15.06
C ARG A 331 -22.59 12.30 16.35
N LYS A 332 -22.21 11.28 17.11
CA LYS A 332 -21.45 11.39 18.36
C LYS A 332 -19.95 11.22 18.14
N LEU A 333 -19.52 10.91 16.91
CA LEU A 333 -18.13 10.74 16.55
C LEU A 333 -17.57 12.06 16.02
N ASP A 334 -16.31 12.35 16.36
CA ASP A 334 -15.58 13.47 15.74
C ASP A 334 -15.41 13.24 14.24
N ILE A 335 -15.19 11.98 13.84
CA ILE A 335 -15.13 11.55 12.45
C ILE A 335 -16.16 10.42 12.24
N PRO A 336 -17.28 10.69 11.53
CA PRO A 336 -18.40 9.73 11.37
C PRO A 336 -18.04 8.36 10.79
N TYR A 337 -16.88 8.22 10.15
CA TYR A 337 -16.48 7.03 9.37
C TYR A 337 -15.26 6.29 9.93
N THR A 338 -14.80 6.64 11.14
CA THR A 338 -13.64 6.00 11.78
C THR A 338 -14.00 4.88 12.75
N SER A 339 -15.26 4.42 12.75
CA SER A 339 -15.74 3.35 13.62
C SER A 339 -16.04 2.08 12.83
N THR A 340 -15.77 0.93 13.46
CA THR A 340 -16.24 -0.40 13.07
C THR A 340 -17.74 -0.54 13.14
N GLY A 341 -18.46 0.35 13.84
CA GLY A 341 -19.90 0.26 14.10
C GLY A 341 -20.26 -0.66 15.27
N ILE A 342 -19.29 -1.40 15.83
CA ILE A 342 -19.50 -2.21 17.03
C ILE A 342 -19.40 -1.32 18.28
N PRO A 343 -20.44 -1.26 19.14
CA PRO A 343 -20.48 -0.32 20.27
C PRO A 343 -19.36 -0.47 21.31
N ASP A 344 -18.77 -1.67 21.44
CA ASP A 344 -17.72 -1.95 22.42
C ASP A 344 -16.29 -1.82 21.85
N GLU A 345 -16.16 -1.22 20.66
CA GLU A 345 -14.90 -0.91 19.96
C GLU A 345 -13.80 -0.30 20.84
N ASN A 346 -14.19 0.56 21.78
CA ASN A 346 -13.29 1.30 22.66
C ASN A 346 -13.21 0.73 24.09
N LYS A 347 -13.78 -0.46 24.33
CA LYS A 347 -13.76 -1.12 25.65
C LYS A 347 -12.33 -1.53 26.01
N GLN A 348 -11.85 -1.04 27.17
CA GLN A 348 -10.48 -1.23 27.65
C GLN A 348 -10.32 -2.42 28.61
N THR A 349 -11.42 -3.04 29.03
CA THR A 349 -11.42 -4.20 29.93
C THR A 349 -11.49 -5.53 29.16
N ASP A 350 -11.30 -6.65 29.86
CA ASP A 350 -11.47 -8.01 29.34
C ASP A 350 -10.48 -8.43 28.24
N TRP A 351 -9.35 -7.73 28.16
CA TRP A 351 -8.23 -8.14 27.31
C TRP A 351 -7.41 -9.23 28.01
N VAL A 352 -7.20 -10.34 27.31
CA VAL A 352 -6.38 -11.47 27.73
C VAL A 352 -5.04 -11.41 27.01
N ASP A 353 -3.93 -11.50 27.74
CA ASP A 353 -2.59 -11.53 27.17
C ASP A 353 -2.29 -12.89 26.51
N HIS A 354 -1.61 -12.85 25.36
CA HIS A 354 -1.16 -14.03 24.61
C HIS A 354 0.34 -13.93 24.30
N ASN A 355 1.02 -15.08 24.31
CA ASN A 355 2.43 -15.17 23.95
C ASN A 355 2.65 -15.16 22.42
N SER A 356 1.59 -15.40 21.65
CA SER A 356 1.60 -15.58 20.19
C SER A 356 0.49 -14.79 19.52
N GLY A 357 0.69 -14.47 18.24
CA GLY A 357 -0.30 -13.76 17.43
C GLY A 357 -1.40 -14.65 16.88
N ILE A 358 -2.29 -14.01 16.11
CA ILE A 358 -3.46 -14.67 15.48
C ILE A 358 -3.09 -15.91 14.65
N GLY A 359 -1.92 -15.92 13.99
CA GLY A 359 -1.40 -17.05 13.22
C GLY A 359 -1.06 -18.30 14.03
N SER A 360 -1.12 -18.25 15.37
CA SER A 360 -0.99 -19.44 16.23
C SER A 360 -2.33 -19.93 16.77
N HIS A 361 -3.40 -19.16 16.57
CA HIS A 361 -4.73 -19.44 17.12
C HIS A 361 -5.76 -19.76 16.03
N GLY A 362 -5.57 -19.27 14.81
CA GLY A 362 -6.57 -19.35 13.75
C GLY A 362 -7.79 -18.46 14.04
N VAL A 363 -8.85 -18.66 13.27
CA VAL A 363 -10.12 -17.93 13.44
C VAL A 363 -11.29 -18.90 13.38
N LEU A 364 -12.12 -18.89 14.43
CA LEU A 364 -13.32 -19.74 14.51
C LEU A 364 -14.58 -18.90 14.33
N PRO A 365 -15.54 -19.29 13.46
CA PRO A 365 -16.81 -18.58 13.33
C PRO A 365 -17.60 -18.51 14.63
N SER A 366 -17.50 -19.54 15.48
CA SER A 366 -18.19 -19.62 16.77
C SER A 366 -17.72 -18.58 17.79
N ASP A 367 -16.55 -17.97 17.61
CA ASP A 367 -16.06 -16.91 18.49
C ASP A 367 -16.85 -15.60 18.33
N GLY A 368 -17.63 -15.46 17.26
CA GLY A 368 -18.26 -14.21 16.91
C GLY A 368 -17.21 -13.15 16.55
N ILE A 369 -17.33 -11.97 17.17
CA ILE A 369 -16.42 -10.85 16.92
C ILE A 369 -15.29 -10.89 17.97
N ARG A 370 -14.09 -11.24 17.52
CA ARG A 370 -12.87 -11.29 18.34
C ARG A 370 -11.97 -10.11 18.00
N TRP A 371 -11.61 -9.35 19.02
CA TRP A 371 -10.64 -8.27 18.93
C TRP A 371 -9.23 -8.79 19.20
N TRP A 372 -8.29 -8.34 18.39
CA TRP A 372 -6.86 -8.58 18.54
C TRP A 372 -6.15 -7.25 18.70
N LYS A 373 -5.06 -7.25 19.48
CA LYS A 373 -4.25 -6.07 19.71
C LYS A 373 -2.80 -6.48 19.86
N PHE A 374 -1.89 -5.76 19.21
CA PHE A 374 -0.45 -5.99 19.33
C PHE A 374 0.30 -4.69 19.10
N LYS A 375 1.59 -4.71 19.45
CA LYS A 375 2.48 -3.57 19.32
C LYS A 375 3.70 -3.90 18.48
N PHE A 376 4.29 -2.85 17.95
CA PHE A 376 5.57 -2.89 17.26
C PHE A 376 6.30 -1.55 17.41
N ARG A 377 7.62 -1.56 17.27
CA ARG A 377 8.42 -0.33 17.17
C ARG A 377 8.74 -0.06 15.72
N HIS A 378 8.77 1.21 15.34
CA HIS A 378 9.17 1.58 14.00
C HIS A 378 10.63 1.18 13.76
N PRO A 379 10.98 0.51 12.65
CA PRO A 379 12.34 0.04 12.40
C PRO A 379 13.34 1.18 12.12
N ILE A 380 12.85 2.32 11.61
CA ILE A 380 13.66 3.54 11.45
C ILE A 380 13.75 4.32 12.78
N ASP A 381 14.99 4.57 13.22
CA ASP A 381 15.33 5.48 14.32
C ASP A 381 14.85 6.92 14.02
N ILE A 382 14.30 7.61 15.03
CA ILE A 382 13.77 8.96 14.91
C ILE A 382 14.73 9.94 14.22
N LYS A 383 16.04 9.80 14.44
CA LYS A 383 17.05 10.68 13.82
C LYS A 383 17.12 10.57 12.29
N PHE A 384 16.57 9.49 11.73
CA PHE A 384 16.53 9.24 10.30
C PHE A 384 15.14 9.41 9.70
N LYS A 385 14.09 9.79 10.46
CA LYS A 385 12.72 9.91 9.95
C LYS A 385 12.57 10.89 8.77
N ASP A 386 13.28 12.01 8.84
CA ASP A 386 13.22 13.05 7.80
C ASP A 386 14.15 12.76 6.63
N VAL A 387 15.05 11.79 6.82
CA VAL A 387 16.11 11.44 5.89
C VAL A 387 15.77 10.20 5.08
N LEU A 388 15.21 9.18 5.73
CA LEU A 388 14.85 7.89 5.15
C LEU A 388 13.34 7.77 5.02
N LYS A 389 12.87 7.52 3.80
CA LYS A 389 11.46 7.23 3.54
C LYS A 389 11.27 5.75 3.26
N ALA A 390 10.98 4.99 4.32
CA ALA A 390 10.61 3.59 4.20
C ALA A 390 9.12 3.39 4.54
N PRO A 391 8.21 3.48 3.55
CA PRO A 391 6.81 3.17 3.77
C PRO A 391 6.66 1.76 4.34
N LEU A 392 5.82 1.59 5.36
CA LEU A 392 5.49 0.27 5.90
C LEU A 392 4.12 -0.19 5.42
N ARG A 393 3.91 -1.50 5.38
CA ARG A 393 2.64 -2.15 5.10
C ARG A 393 2.32 -3.19 6.15
N LEU A 394 1.03 -3.32 6.47
CA LEU A 394 0.48 -4.48 7.16
C LEU A 394 -0.05 -5.45 6.11
N GLU A 395 0.58 -6.63 6.04
CA GLU A 395 0.22 -7.73 5.17
C GLU A 395 -0.72 -8.67 5.93
N ILE A 396 -1.89 -8.98 5.34
CA ILE A 396 -2.93 -9.82 5.95
C ILE A 396 -3.38 -10.91 4.96
N TYR A 397 -3.30 -12.18 5.37
CA TYR A 397 -3.87 -13.32 4.66
C TYR A 397 -4.69 -14.22 5.57
N GLY A 398 -5.58 -14.99 4.96
CA GLY A 398 -6.51 -15.92 5.59
C GLY A 398 -7.95 -15.54 5.33
N SER A 399 -8.85 -16.52 5.31
CA SER A 399 -10.26 -16.35 4.93
C SER A 399 -11.13 -15.74 6.03
N PHE A 400 -10.76 -14.57 6.56
CA PHE A 400 -11.52 -13.85 7.58
C PHE A 400 -11.77 -12.39 7.20
N THR A 401 -12.65 -11.73 7.94
CA THR A 401 -12.87 -10.28 7.86
C THR A 401 -12.12 -9.59 8.97
N SER A 402 -11.46 -8.46 8.66
CA SER A 402 -10.83 -7.63 9.67
C SER A 402 -11.05 -6.13 9.48
N TYR A 403 -11.28 -5.40 10.56
CA TYR A 403 -11.16 -3.93 10.58
C TYR A 403 -9.89 -3.56 11.33
N VAL A 404 -9.00 -2.80 10.70
CA VAL A 404 -7.64 -2.53 11.18
C VAL A 404 -7.50 -1.09 11.65
N PHE A 405 -7.13 -0.92 12.89
CA PHE A 405 -6.76 0.35 13.48
C PHE A 405 -5.24 0.43 13.67
N LEU A 406 -4.65 1.56 13.31
CA LEU A 406 -3.29 1.93 13.66
C LEU A 406 -3.36 3.16 14.57
N ASN A 407 -2.83 3.04 15.80
CA ASN A 407 -2.82 4.12 16.79
C ASN A 407 -4.21 4.80 16.91
N GLU A 408 -5.25 3.99 17.14
CA GLU A 408 -6.67 4.37 17.24
C GLU A 408 -7.33 4.93 15.97
N THR A 409 -6.62 4.99 14.84
CA THR A 409 -7.19 5.39 13.54
C THR A 409 -7.55 4.17 12.72
N LEU A 410 -8.80 4.05 12.27
CA LEU A 410 -9.22 2.99 11.33
C LEU A 410 -8.56 3.23 9.96
N ILE A 411 -7.64 2.35 9.56
CA ILE A 411 -6.86 2.47 8.31
C ILE A 411 -7.31 1.51 7.21
N GLY A 412 -8.04 0.44 7.54
CA GLY A 412 -8.31 -0.61 6.57
C GLY A 412 -9.47 -1.53 6.95
N ARG A 413 -10.07 -2.12 5.91
CA ARG A 413 -11.04 -3.21 5.99
C ARG A 413 -10.55 -4.33 5.09
N TYR A 414 -10.35 -5.49 5.67
CA TYR A 414 -9.88 -6.70 5.02
C TYR A 414 -11.03 -7.70 4.88
N TYR A 415 -11.18 -8.29 3.70
CA TYR A 415 -12.21 -9.29 3.41
C TYR A 415 -11.57 -10.47 2.68
N GLY A 416 -10.96 -11.38 3.44
CA GLY A 416 -10.14 -12.48 2.93
C GLY A 416 -10.88 -13.66 2.31
N ASN A 417 -12.22 -13.70 2.43
CA ASN A 417 -13.07 -14.73 1.85
C ASN A 417 -13.34 -14.54 0.34
N GLY A 418 -12.47 -13.83 -0.38
CA GLY A 418 -12.59 -13.54 -1.81
C GLY A 418 -13.44 -12.32 -2.17
N ASP A 419 -14.02 -11.62 -1.18
CA ASP A 419 -14.80 -10.39 -1.42
C ASP A 419 -13.92 -9.18 -1.76
N CYS A 420 -12.63 -9.21 -1.44
CA CYS A 420 -11.67 -8.14 -1.73
C CYS A 420 -10.31 -8.73 -2.15
N ALA A 421 -9.59 -8.02 -3.02
CA ALA A 421 -8.24 -8.38 -3.48
C ALA A 421 -7.12 -7.70 -2.69
N GLN A 422 -7.45 -6.81 -1.75
CA GLN A 422 -6.46 -6.06 -0.99
C GLN A 422 -5.99 -6.85 0.23
N HIS A 423 -4.71 -7.21 0.23
CA HIS A 423 -4.01 -7.89 1.33
C HIS A 423 -3.02 -6.97 2.06
N ASP A 424 -2.64 -5.86 1.41
CA ASP A 424 -1.65 -4.91 1.91
C ASP A 424 -2.30 -3.58 2.31
N PHE A 425 -2.03 -3.15 3.53
CA PHE A 425 -2.52 -1.90 4.09
C PHE A 425 -1.36 -0.98 4.41
N TYR A 426 -1.27 0.14 3.71
CA TYR A 426 -0.23 1.13 3.94
C TYR A 426 -0.32 1.72 5.36
N LEU A 427 0.80 1.69 6.08
CA LEU A 427 0.94 2.29 7.39
C LEU A 427 1.52 3.69 7.22
N MET A 428 0.67 4.71 7.35
CA MET A 428 1.00 6.09 7.04
C MET A 428 1.98 6.70 8.06
N ASP A 429 3.08 7.30 7.59
CA ASP A 429 4.08 7.99 8.43
C ASP A 429 3.50 9.03 9.39
N GLY A 430 2.39 9.68 9.01
CA GLY A 430 1.71 10.66 9.87
C GLY A 430 0.98 10.05 11.07
N LEU A 431 0.64 8.76 11.00
CA LEU A 431 0.04 8.01 12.11
C LEU A 431 1.09 7.22 12.89
N LEU A 432 2.20 6.85 12.25
CA LEU A 432 3.29 6.11 12.86
C LEU A 432 4.08 6.97 13.85
N LYS A 433 4.39 6.37 15.00
CA LYS A 433 5.32 6.87 15.99
C LYS A 433 6.70 6.31 15.70
N PHE A 434 7.74 7.13 15.85
CA PHE A 434 9.13 6.80 15.50
C PHE A 434 10.01 6.79 16.76
N GLY A 435 11.15 6.09 16.70
CA GLY A 435 12.07 5.96 17.82
C GLY A 435 11.59 4.94 18.86
N GLU A 436 11.66 5.29 20.14
CA GLU A 436 11.32 4.39 21.26
C GLU A 436 9.81 4.27 21.52
N GLU A 437 8.99 5.11 20.89
CA GLU A 437 7.54 5.04 21.03
C GLU A 437 6.96 3.81 20.34
N GLU A 438 5.98 3.18 21.00
CA GLU A 438 5.33 1.98 20.49
C GLU A 438 4.14 2.35 19.61
N ASN A 439 4.08 1.74 18.43
CA ASN A 439 2.89 1.70 17.61
C ASN A 439 2.01 0.54 18.03
N GLU A 440 0.71 0.73 17.88
CA GLU A 440 -0.29 -0.24 18.28
C GLU A 440 -1.27 -0.50 17.14
N VAL A 441 -1.48 -1.78 16.86
CA VAL A 441 -2.46 -2.24 15.90
C VAL A 441 -3.58 -2.94 16.66
N LYS A 442 -4.82 -2.51 16.43
CA LYS A 442 -6.04 -3.12 16.97
C LYS A 442 -6.87 -3.62 15.80
N MET A 443 -7.29 -4.88 15.84
CA MET A 443 -8.02 -5.54 14.76
C MET A 443 -9.32 -6.13 15.30
N MET A 444 -10.43 -5.88 14.62
CA MET A 444 -11.69 -6.60 14.86
C MET A 444 -11.79 -7.73 13.84
N VAL A 445 -11.84 -8.99 14.28
CA VAL A 445 -11.75 -10.17 13.42
C VAL A 445 -12.94 -11.10 13.61
N TYR A 446 -13.49 -11.61 12.50
CA TYR A 446 -14.48 -12.70 12.48
C TYR A 446 -14.43 -13.45 11.14
N SER A 447 -15.00 -14.65 11.08
CA SER A 447 -15.01 -15.49 9.88
C SER A 447 -16.35 -16.18 9.65
N TRP A 448 -16.57 -16.69 8.43
CA TRP A 448 -17.67 -17.60 8.08
C TRP A 448 -17.23 -19.06 8.00
N GLU A 449 -15.92 -19.31 8.00
CA GLU A 449 -15.34 -20.64 8.00
C GLU A 449 -14.23 -20.75 9.04
N ILE A 450 -13.88 -21.98 9.40
CA ILE A 450 -12.73 -22.24 10.26
C ILE A 450 -11.48 -21.92 9.45
N VAL A 451 -10.69 -20.95 9.92
CA VAL A 451 -9.40 -20.59 9.33
C VAL A 451 -8.32 -21.18 10.23
N ASN A 452 -7.55 -22.13 9.71
CA ASN A 452 -6.51 -22.78 10.50
C ASN A 452 -5.35 -21.80 10.74
N PRO A 453 -4.58 -21.97 11.84
CA PRO A 453 -3.45 -21.11 12.16
C PRO A 453 -2.46 -20.91 10.99
N GLU A 454 -2.14 -21.98 10.26
CA GLU A 454 -1.23 -22.00 9.11
C GLU A 454 -1.70 -21.15 7.92
N ASP A 455 -3.00 -20.92 7.78
CA ASP A 455 -3.59 -20.14 6.69
C ASP A 455 -3.64 -18.63 7.03
N VAL A 456 -3.27 -18.26 8.26
CA VAL A 456 -3.30 -16.87 8.73
C VAL A 456 -1.90 -16.27 8.70
N LYS A 457 -1.72 -15.28 7.82
CA LYS A 457 -0.50 -14.45 7.79
C LYS A 457 -0.84 -13.05 8.27
N LEU A 458 -0.04 -12.54 9.22
CA LEU A 458 -0.17 -11.17 9.71
C LEU A 458 1.21 -10.61 10.04
N GLU A 459 1.72 -9.76 9.15
CA GLU A 459 3.10 -9.27 9.23
C GLU A 459 3.15 -7.77 8.91
N ILE A 460 4.07 -7.05 9.56
CA ILE A 460 4.42 -5.69 9.16
C ILE A 460 5.73 -5.78 8.41
N LYS A 461 5.77 -5.19 7.21
CA LYS A 461 6.93 -5.19 6.32
C LYS A 461 7.14 -3.82 5.70
N GLY A 462 8.30 -3.62 5.10
CA GLY A 462 8.51 -2.54 4.15
C GLY A 462 7.52 -2.69 3.00
N TRP A 463 7.00 -1.55 2.53
CA TRP A 463 6.29 -1.50 1.27
C TRP A 463 7.32 -1.65 0.17
N GLU A 464 7.51 -2.89 -0.26
CA GLU A 464 8.32 -3.20 -1.43
C GLU A 464 7.64 -2.58 -2.65
N ILE A 465 8.32 -1.61 -3.27
CA ILE A 465 8.01 -1.28 -4.65
C ILE A 465 8.44 -2.50 -5.44
N ASP A 466 7.46 -3.30 -5.86
CA ASP A 466 7.60 -4.54 -6.62
C ASP A 466 8.21 -4.21 -8.01
N ASP A 467 9.53 -3.95 -8.01
CA ASP A 467 10.26 -3.29 -9.10
C ASP A 467 10.71 -4.22 -10.22
N ILE A 468 10.37 -5.51 -10.13
CA ILE A 468 10.77 -6.47 -11.16
C ILE A 468 9.64 -6.69 -12.17
N ASN A 469 8.38 -6.57 -11.76
CA ASN A 469 7.24 -6.98 -12.60
C ASN A 469 6.10 -5.96 -12.75
N LYS A 470 6.01 -4.87 -11.94
CA LYS A 470 4.81 -4.00 -11.95
C LYS A 470 5.05 -2.49 -12.04
N THR A 471 6.23 -1.98 -11.72
CA THR A 471 6.60 -0.64 -12.15
C THR A 471 7.08 -0.72 -13.61
N GLY A 472 6.83 0.30 -14.43
CA GLY A 472 7.25 0.32 -15.83
C GLY A 472 8.78 0.35 -16.04
N ASN A 473 9.56 0.06 -15.00
CA ASN A 473 11.02 0.11 -15.00
C ASN A 473 11.57 -1.32 -15.05
N LEU A 474 12.12 -1.66 -16.21
CA LEU A 474 12.55 -3.00 -16.56
C LEU A 474 13.92 -3.32 -15.95
N VAL A 475 13.96 -4.07 -14.86
CA VAL A 475 15.12 -4.91 -14.51
C VAL A 475 14.69 -6.37 -14.62
N LYS A 476 15.39 -7.15 -15.46
CA LYS A 476 15.04 -8.55 -15.71
C LYS A 476 15.44 -9.42 -14.50
N PRO A 477 14.65 -10.46 -14.17
CA PRO A 477 15.12 -11.51 -13.28
C PRO A 477 16.37 -12.20 -13.87
N LYS A 478 17.26 -12.67 -12.99
CA LYS A 478 18.47 -13.43 -13.35
C LYS A 478 18.11 -14.55 -14.33
N LYS A 479 18.85 -14.63 -15.44
CA LYS A 479 18.71 -15.74 -16.42
C LYS A 479 18.89 -17.07 -15.70
N GLY A 480 17.85 -17.88 -15.66
CA GLY A 480 17.93 -19.28 -15.21
C GLY A 480 16.76 -19.79 -14.38
N VAL A 481 15.80 -18.95 -14.00
CA VAL A 481 14.65 -19.38 -13.19
C VAL A 481 13.38 -19.35 -14.04
N SER A 482 12.80 -20.54 -14.28
CA SER A 482 11.48 -20.73 -14.87
C SER A 482 10.40 -20.14 -13.96
N VAL A 483 9.37 -19.54 -14.57
CA VAL A 483 8.24 -18.90 -13.88
C VAL A 483 7.21 -19.92 -13.35
N ASP A 484 7.48 -21.23 -13.52
CA ASP A 484 6.55 -22.31 -13.21
C ASP A 484 6.97 -23.18 -12.01
N ASP A 485 8.04 -22.83 -11.31
CA ASP A 485 8.40 -23.52 -10.06
C ASP A 485 7.97 -22.65 -8.88
N ASP A 486 7.13 -23.21 -8.01
CA ASP A 486 6.76 -22.69 -6.70
C ASP A 486 8.04 -22.45 -5.88
N ILE A 487 8.62 -21.26 -6.04
CA ILE A 487 9.68 -20.79 -5.17
C ILE A 487 8.96 -20.16 -3.99
N ASP A 488 9.01 -20.85 -2.85
CA ASP A 488 9.01 -20.24 -1.53
C ASP A 488 10.14 -19.17 -1.52
N LEU A 489 9.81 -17.98 -2.03
CA LEU A 489 10.58 -16.77 -1.79
C LEU A 489 10.33 -16.47 -0.32
N GLU A 490 11.17 -17.01 0.55
CA GLU A 490 11.48 -16.35 1.82
C GLU A 490 11.94 -14.94 1.44
N LEU A 491 10.97 -14.01 1.41
CA LEU A 491 11.17 -12.59 1.18
C LEU A 491 11.94 -12.06 2.39
N GLU A 492 13.26 -12.12 2.31
CA GLU A 492 14.15 -11.48 3.27
C GLU A 492 13.78 -9.98 3.39
N ALA A 493 13.72 -9.48 4.62
CA ALA A 493 13.29 -8.12 4.91
C ALA A 493 14.09 -7.09 4.10
N TRP A 494 13.39 -6.21 3.36
CA TRP A 494 14.01 -5.12 2.59
C TRP A 494 14.98 -4.31 3.45
N ILE A 495 16.26 -4.28 3.04
CA ILE A 495 17.33 -3.51 3.65
C ILE A 495 17.51 -2.23 2.83
N VAL A 496 17.28 -1.07 3.46
CA VAL A 496 17.63 0.23 2.87
C VAL A 496 18.95 0.69 3.47
N ARG A 497 19.92 1.02 2.62
CA ARG A 497 21.20 1.64 2.99
C ARG A 497 21.24 3.07 2.46
N LYS A 498 21.88 3.98 3.21
CA LYS A 498 22.13 5.36 2.77
C LYS A 498 23.61 5.59 2.56
N GLU A 499 23.97 6.21 1.44
CA GLU A 499 25.33 6.66 1.19
C GLU A 499 25.34 8.14 0.76
N VAL A 500 26.32 8.89 1.29
CA VAL A 500 26.54 10.30 0.96
C VAL A 500 27.87 10.42 0.21
N ILE A 501 27.81 11.02 -0.98
CA ILE A 501 28.92 11.11 -1.92
C ILE A 501 29.26 12.59 -2.11
N PRO A 502 30.34 13.10 -1.51
CA PRO A 502 30.75 14.49 -1.68
C PRO A 502 31.30 14.77 -3.09
N ILE A 503 30.94 15.93 -3.63
CA ILE A 503 31.39 16.49 -4.91
C ILE A 503 32.31 17.68 -4.65
N ILE A 504 33.34 17.84 -5.49
CA ILE A 504 34.29 18.97 -5.32
C ILE A 504 33.57 20.29 -5.53
N ASN A 505 33.60 21.16 -4.51
CA ASN A 505 33.10 22.53 -4.58
C ASN A 505 34.29 23.48 -4.77
N THR A 506 34.56 23.90 -6.01
CA THR A 506 35.57 24.93 -6.28
C THR A 506 34.99 26.31 -5.93
N GLY A 507 34.90 26.60 -4.63
CA GLY A 507 34.47 27.88 -4.08
C GLY A 507 35.52 28.57 -3.21
N ASP A 508 36.38 27.82 -2.52
CA ASP A 508 37.23 28.39 -1.45
C ASP A 508 38.75 28.25 -1.60
N ASP A 509 39.27 27.56 -2.63
CA ASP A 509 40.72 27.26 -2.71
C ASP A 509 41.57 28.16 -3.63
N VAL A 510 41.13 29.39 -3.95
CA VAL A 510 41.95 30.36 -4.72
C VAL A 510 42.31 31.62 -3.92
N LYS A 511 42.44 31.55 -2.59
CA LYS A 511 42.92 32.69 -1.80
C LYS A 511 44.13 32.49 -0.88
N ASN A 512 44.75 31.31 -0.84
CA ASN A 512 45.97 31.12 -0.05
C ASN A 512 47.12 30.56 -0.88
N THR A 513 47.59 31.35 -1.85
CA THR A 513 48.91 31.12 -2.44
C THR A 513 49.54 32.44 -2.91
N GLU A 514 49.79 33.35 -1.98
CA GLU A 514 50.85 34.35 -2.16
C GLU A 514 51.71 34.51 -0.90
N ILE A 515 52.95 34.01 -1.03
CA ILE A 515 54.21 34.65 -0.62
C ILE A 515 54.42 34.94 0.88
N SER A 516 55.23 34.11 1.52
CA SER A 516 56.35 34.62 2.33
C SER A 516 57.48 33.57 2.45
N GLY A 517 58.44 33.66 1.54
CA GLY A 517 59.81 33.20 1.76
C GLY A 517 60.74 34.41 1.94
N ALA A 518 61.78 34.23 2.76
CA ALA A 518 62.84 35.15 3.18
C ALA A 518 62.39 36.09 4.33
N SER A 519 62.94 36.02 5.55
CA SER A 519 64.35 35.93 5.97
C SER A 519 64.53 35.20 7.30
#